data_AF-A0A8T4P554-F1
#
_entry.id   AF-A0A8T4P554-F1
#
_cell.length_a   1.000
_cell.length_b   1.000
_cell.length_c   1.000
_cell.angle_alpha   90.00
_cell.angle_beta   90.00
_cell.angle_gamma   90.00
#
_symmetry.space_group_name_H-M   'P 1'
#
loop_
_entity.id
_entity.type
_entity.pdbx_description
1 polymer ?
#
loop_
_entity_poly.entity_id
_entity_poly.type
_entity_poly.pdbx_seq_one_letter_code
_entity_poly.pdbx_strand_id
1 'polypeptide(L)'
;MSDISIIETGVDRLVELVKLNNRISVIDAAKKLGVSREIIEEWADFLEEEGIISIEYKFTTPYLVERKLTKVQVEKKAKEFHGKKEVFIRKAEMTLGSLDKEAQKLRKLKGEFDKLKGELGLEIDNVKEELKELERYEKLKTDIDAQALIQKKETNERFEDLNKKIQREQRRYQELLEDIRQEEIRLDKDKSEAISIEEGESILKRRLAGLKLTIKKLEEKIEDEGEIIKNSEKHIDRLKEFARSVEEKVEKDKEEIRPLIEESKKQEEKISALQRDIIKQVLDREKKLKNAREISNKFKEFFDKKLVTLELVDKINKDRDELERDLVEIIRKAKSFQLSSKSEGVEKQVTELEKKFKEIDKKKGVFEEELKKLGSLLKKS
;
A
#
# COMPACT_ATOMS: atom_id res chain seq x y z
N MET A 1 27.30 -42.00 -2.00
CA MET A 1 26.11 -42.70 -1.49
C MET A 1 26.37 -42.93 -0.03
N SER A 2 25.70 -42.18 0.82
CA SER A 2 25.84 -42.29 2.26
C SER A 2 25.04 -43.51 2.71
N ASP A 3 25.71 -44.54 3.20
CA ASP A 3 25.04 -45.70 3.79
C ASP A 3 24.20 -45.21 4.97
N ILE A 4 22.89 -45.41 4.86
CA ILE A 4 21.95 -45.14 5.94
C ILE A 4 22.25 -46.17 7.01
N SER A 5 22.96 -45.77 8.07
CA SER A 5 23.16 -46.58 9.25
C SER A 5 21.80 -46.84 9.88
N ILE A 6 21.21 -47.99 9.57
CA ILE A 6 19.98 -48.46 10.21
C ILE A 6 20.32 -48.63 11.69
N ILE A 7 19.63 -47.89 12.55
CA ILE A 7 19.81 -48.00 14.00
C ILE A 7 19.24 -49.37 14.40
N GLU A 8 20.12 -50.34 14.65
CA GLU A 8 19.74 -51.67 15.14
C GLU A 8 19.35 -51.61 16.62
N THR A 9 18.17 -52.12 16.94
CA THR A 9 17.72 -52.26 18.33
C THR A 9 18.15 -53.61 18.91
N GLY A 10 18.11 -53.74 20.25
CA GLY A 10 18.42 -55.01 20.92
C GLY A 10 17.52 -56.18 20.48
N VAL A 11 16.27 -55.88 20.12
CA VAL A 11 15.29 -56.85 19.60
C VAL A 11 15.72 -57.36 18.21
N ASP A 12 16.21 -56.49 17.33
CA ASP A 12 16.67 -56.88 15.98
C ASP A 12 17.84 -57.86 16.08
N ARG A 13 18.78 -57.58 16.99
CA ARG A 13 19.93 -58.48 17.27
C ARG A 13 19.48 -59.82 17.81
N LEU A 14 18.44 -59.87 18.63
CA LEU A 14 17.86 -61.13 19.11
C LEU A 14 17.27 -61.95 17.95
N VAL A 15 16.52 -61.32 17.05
CA VAL A 15 15.95 -62.01 15.88
C VAL A 15 17.05 -62.57 14.98
N GLU A 16 18.09 -61.79 14.67
CA GLU A 16 19.24 -62.28 13.89
C GLU A 16 19.97 -63.44 14.57
N LEU A 17 20.13 -63.36 15.89
CA LEU A 17 20.79 -64.38 16.68
C LEU A 17 19.99 -65.69 16.69
N VAL A 18 18.67 -65.63 16.78
CA VAL A 18 17.78 -66.80 16.63
C VAL A 18 17.87 -67.36 15.22
N LYS A 19 17.87 -66.51 14.17
CA LYS A 19 18.03 -66.93 12.77
C LYS A 19 19.36 -67.67 12.52
N LEU A 20 20.47 -67.12 13.02
CA LEU A 20 21.81 -67.70 12.85
C LEU A 20 21.93 -69.05 13.55
N ASN A 21 21.36 -69.19 14.75
CA ASN A 21 21.51 -70.41 15.55
C ASN A 21 20.38 -71.43 15.30
N ASN A 22 19.33 -71.07 14.54
CA ASN A 22 18.03 -71.77 14.37
C ASN A 22 17.24 -72.01 15.66
N ARG A 23 17.93 -72.29 16.76
CA ARG A 23 17.42 -72.54 18.10
C ARG A 23 18.46 -72.08 19.12
N ILE A 24 18.08 -71.26 20.08
CA ILE A 24 18.98 -70.83 21.17
C ILE A 24 18.22 -70.78 22.49
N SER A 25 18.88 -71.14 23.60
CA SER A 25 18.27 -70.97 24.93
C SER A 25 18.20 -69.50 25.30
N VAL A 26 17.18 -69.09 26.07
CA VAL A 26 17.06 -67.72 26.58
C VAL A 26 18.33 -67.29 27.35
N ILE A 27 18.91 -68.22 28.13
CA ILE A 27 20.12 -67.97 28.92
C ILE A 27 21.33 -67.70 28.02
N ASP A 28 21.48 -68.47 26.93
CA ASP A 28 22.59 -68.27 26.00
C ASP A 28 22.42 -67.02 25.14
N ALA A 29 21.17 -66.69 24.78
CA ALA A 29 20.85 -65.43 24.10
C ALA A 29 21.17 -64.22 24.99
N ALA A 30 20.78 -64.25 26.27
CA ALA A 30 21.11 -63.22 27.26
C ALA A 30 22.62 -63.02 27.40
N LYS A 31 23.39 -64.11 27.49
CA LYS A 31 24.87 -64.06 27.54
C LYS A 31 25.48 -63.48 26.27
N LYS A 32 24.99 -63.86 25.08
CA LYS A 32 25.54 -63.36 23.81
C LYS A 32 25.21 -61.90 23.55
N LEU A 33 24.04 -61.43 23.97
CA LEU A 33 23.57 -60.06 23.76
C LEU A 33 23.97 -59.11 24.90
N GLY A 34 24.47 -59.63 26.03
CA GLY A 34 24.90 -58.83 27.18
C GLY A 34 23.75 -58.16 27.92
N VAL A 35 22.55 -58.77 27.90
CA VAL A 35 21.33 -58.28 28.57
C VAL A 35 20.85 -59.30 29.60
N SER A 36 20.02 -58.85 30.55
CA SER A 36 19.48 -59.76 31.58
C SER A 36 18.53 -60.78 30.97
N ARG A 37 18.34 -61.89 31.68
CA ARG A 37 17.46 -62.97 31.23
C ARG A 37 16.02 -62.49 31.09
N GLU A 38 15.56 -61.69 32.05
CA GLU A 38 14.20 -61.15 32.10
C GLU A 38 13.89 -60.30 30.87
N ILE A 39 14.86 -59.48 30.42
CA ILE A 39 14.70 -58.65 29.22
C ILE A 39 14.57 -59.51 27.95
N ILE A 40 15.34 -60.61 27.84
CA ILE A 40 15.21 -61.53 26.71
C ILE A 40 13.88 -62.27 26.74
N GLU A 41 13.38 -62.64 27.93
CA GLU A 41 12.05 -63.25 28.07
C GLU A 41 10.95 -62.27 27.64
N GLU A 42 11.00 -61.01 28.08
CA GLU A 42 10.05 -59.98 27.62
C GLU A 42 10.10 -59.76 26.10
N TRP A 43 11.29 -59.71 25.51
CA TRP A 43 11.44 -59.59 24.05
C TRP A 43 10.95 -60.85 23.34
N ALA A 44 11.20 -62.03 23.89
CA ALA A 44 10.77 -63.29 23.31
C ALA A 44 9.24 -63.43 23.34
N ASP A 45 8.60 -63.07 24.45
CA ASP A 45 7.14 -63.06 24.60
C ASP A 45 6.52 -62.10 23.58
N PHE A 46 7.05 -60.87 23.48
CA PHE A 46 6.62 -59.89 22.47
C PHE A 46 6.77 -60.41 21.03
N LEU A 47 7.91 -61.03 20.71
CA LEU A 47 8.17 -61.58 19.38
C LEU A 47 7.38 -62.87 19.10
N GLU A 48 6.97 -63.62 20.11
CA GLU A 48 6.08 -64.78 19.99
C GLU A 48 4.63 -64.34 19.73
N GLU A 49 4.17 -63.28 20.40
CA GLU A 49 2.88 -62.62 20.13
C GLU A 49 2.80 -62.11 18.68
N GLU A 50 3.86 -61.46 18.18
CA GLU A 50 4.01 -61.04 16.79
C GLU A 50 4.25 -62.21 15.82
N GLY A 51 4.52 -63.41 16.35
CA GLY A 51 4.70 -64.64 15.60
C GLY A 51 5.99 -64.72 14.79
N ILE A 52 7.03 -64.00 15.19
CA ILE A 52 8.35 -63.97 14.56
C ILE A 52 9.20 -65.14 15.05
N ILE A 53 9.11 -65.46 16.35
CA ILE A 53 9.76 -66.61 16.97
C ILE A 53 8.73 -67.46 17.72
N SER A 54 9.12 -68.64 18.16
CA SER A 54 8.31 -69.49 19.05
C SER A 54 9.17 -69.93 20.23
N ILE A 55 8.57 -70.00 21.41
CA ILE A 55 9.22 -70.41 22.65
C ILE A 55 8.96 -71.91 22.86
N GLU A 56 9.95 -72.74 22.58
CA GLU A 56 9.90 -74.18 22.84
C GLU A 56 10.52 -74.52 24.20
N TYR A 57 9.78 -75.19 25.07
CA TYR A 57 10.31 -75.69 26.33
C TYR A 57 10.90 -77.09 26.17
N LYS A 58 12.17 -77.26 26.54
CA LYS A 58 12.80 -78.58 26.68
C LYS A 58 13.19 -78.77 28.14
N PHE A 59 12.45 -79.62 28.85
CA PHE A 59 12.43 -79.70 30.32
C PHE A 59 12.01 -78.36 30.95
N THR A 60 12.90 -77.70 31.69
CA THR A 60 12.65 -76.42 32.37
C THR A 60 13.31 -75.23 31.66
N THR A 61 13.95 -75.44 30.51
CA THR A 61 14.69 -74.39 29.79
C THR A 61 13.91 -73.93 28.55
N PRO A 62 13.54 -72.63 28.44
CA PRO A 62 12.94 -72.07 27.25
C PRO A 62 13.98 -71.89 26.13
N TYR A 63 13.62 -72.30 24.93
CA TYR A 63 14.39 -72.12 23.70
C TYR A 63 13.62 -71.26 22.71
N LEU A 64 14.30 -70.26 22.17
CA LEU A 64 13.80 -69.42 21.09
C LEU A 64 14.10 -70.13 19.78
N VAL A 65 13.05 -70.45 19.02
CA VAL A 65 13.13 -71.12 17.72
C VAL A 65 12.55 -70.19 16.66
N GLU A 66 13.21 -70.12 15.51
CA GLU A 66 12.66 -69.40 14.37
C GLU A 66 11.33 -70.03 13.95
N ARG A 67 10.24 -69.25 14.02
CA ARG A 67 8.93 -69.73 13.62
C ARG A 67 8.84 -69.74 12.10
N LYS A 68 9.14 -70.90 11.49
CA LYS A 68 8.88 -71.10 10.06
C LYS A 68 7.37 -71.14 9.86
N LEU A 69 6.81 -70.05 9.32
CA LEU A 69 5.40 -69.99 8.95
C LEU A 69 5.04 -71.22 8.14
N THR A 70 4.07 -71.98 8.62
CA THR A 70 3.58 -73.16 7.89
C THR A 70 2.99 -72.71 6.55
N LYS A 71 3.12 -73.53 5.51
CA LYS A 71 2.58 -73.21 4.17
C LYS A 71 1.10 -72.77 4.22
N VAL A 72 0.33 -73.35 5.15
CA VAL A 72 -1.09 -73.04 5.38
C VAL A 72 -1.30 -71.61 5.91
N GLN A 73 -0.45 -71.13 6.84
CA GLN A 73 -0.53 -69.77 7.36
C GLN A 73 -0.07 -68.74 6.32
N VAL A 74 0.95 -69.07 5.52
CA VAL A 74 1.37 -68.24 4.38
C VAL A 74 0.24 -68.14 3.36
N GLU A 75 -0.43 -69.24 3.02
CA GLU A 75 -1.58 -69.22 2.11
C GLU A 75 -2.77 -68.42 2.66
N LYS A 76 -3.05 -68.51 3.98
CA LYS A 76 -4.13 -67.74 4.61
C LYS A 76 -3.82 -66.23 4.61
N LYS A 77 -2.62 -65.82 5.04
CA LYS A 77 -2.16 -64.42 4.95
C LYS A 77 -2.12 -63.93 3.50
N ALA A 78 -1.70 -64.76 2.55
CA ALA A 78 -1.70 -64.41 1.12
C ALA A 78 -3.12 -64.21 0.57
N LYS A 79 -4.09 -65.04 0.98
CA LYS A 79 -5.51 -64.88 0.61
C LYS A 79 -6.11 -63.61 1.23
N GLU A 80 -5.87 -63.35 2.51
CA GLU A 80 -6.31 -62.11 3.18
C GLU A 80 -5.68 -60.87 2.51
N PHE A 81 -4.40 -60.95 2.15
CA PHE A 81 -3.72 -59.91 1.40
C PHE A 81 -4.35 -59.70 0.02
N HIS A 82 -4.66 -60.77 -0.72
CA HIS A 82 -5.30 -60.65 -2.03
C HIS A 82 -6.66 -59.96 -1.93
N GLY A 83 -7.45 -60.31 -0.91
CA GLY A 83 -8.72 -59.64 -0.61
C GLY A 83 -8.55 -58.16 -0.29
N LYS A 84 -7.63 -57.81 0.63
CA LYS A 84 -7.33 -56.41 0.96
C LYS A 84 -6.83 -55.63 -0.26
N LYS A 85 -5.94 -56.22 -1.07
CA LYS A 85 -5.42 -55.64 -2.31
C LYS A 85 -6.52 -55.36 -3.32
N GLU A 86 -7.43 -56.31 -3.55
CA GLU A 86 -8.53 -56.09 -4.49
C GLU A 86 -9.47 -54.98 -4.03
N VAL A 87 -9.87 -55.00 -2.76
CA VAL A 87 -10.70 -53.93 -2.16
C VAL A 87 -10.01 -52.57 -2.34
N PHE A 88 -8.70 -52.56 -2.13
CA PHE A 88 -7.87 -51.38 -2.27
C PHE A 88 -7.80 -50.88 -3.73
N ILE A 89 -7.52 -51.74 -4.70
CA ILE A 89 -7.48 -51.38 -6.13
C ILE A 89 -8.83 -50.84 -6.55
N ARG A 90 -9.94 -51.49 -6.15
CA ARG A 90 -11.29 -51.00 -6.43
C ARG A 90 -11.52 -49.63 -5.81
N LYS A 91 -11.12 -49.38 -4.57
CA LYS A 91 -11.27 -48.06 -3.92
C LYS A 91 -10.45 -46.98 -4.64
N ALA A 92 -9.24 -47.29 -5.10
CA ALA A 92 -8.40 -46.39 -5.88
C ALA A 92 -9.01 -46.09 -7.26
N GLU A 93 -9.49 -47.11 -7.98
CA GLU A 93 -10.15 -46.97 -9.29
C GLU A 93 -11.48 -46.19 -9.17
N MET A 94 -12.27 -46.43 -8.12
CA MET A 94 -13.46 -45.62 -7.82
C MET A 94 -13.11 -44.15 -7.53
N THR A 95 -12.00 -43.90 -6.83
CA THR A 95 -11.54 -42.54 -6.54
C THR A 95 -11.05 -41.81 -7.79
N LEU A 96 -10.32 -42.49 -8.67
CA LEU A 96 -9.97 -41.97 -10.00
C LEU A 96 -11.23 -41.62 -10.79
N GLY A 97 -12.21 -42.52 -10.82
CA GLY A 97 -13.48 -42.26 -11.50
C GLY A 97 -14.27 -41.08 -10.92
N SER A 98 -14.18 -40.80 -9.61
CA SER A 98 -14.76 -39.59 -9.02
C SER A 98 -14.00 -38.32 -9.42
N LEU A 99 -12.66 -38.36 -9.42
CA LEU A 99 -11.81 -37.23 -9.83
C LEU A 99 -12.08 -36.83 -11.29
N ASP A 100 -12.24 -37.81 -12.18
CA ASP A 100 -12.59 -37.56 -13.58
C ASP A 100 -13.94 -36.85 -13.73
N LYS A 101 -14.95 -37.29 -12.98
CA LYS A 101 -16.28 -36.65 -12.97
C LYS A 101 -16.21 -35.21 -12.45
N GLU A 102 -15.39 -34.96 -11.43
CA GLU A 102 -15.18 -33.62 -10.90
C GLU A 102 -14.38 -32.73 -11.87
N ALA A 103 -13.38 -33.28 -12.55
CA ALA A 103 -12.64 -32.59 -13.60
C ALA A 103 -13.56 -32.15 -14.76
N GLN A 104 -14.50 -33.00 -15.17
CA GLN A 104 -15.49 -32.64 -16.18
C GLN A 104 -16.41 -31.50 -15.72
N LYS A 105 -16.86 -31.50 -14.46
CA LYS A 105 -17.63 -30.38 -13.89
C LYS A 105 -16.82 -29.09 -13.89
N LEU A 106 -15.55 -29.16 -13.51
CA LEU A 106 -14.62 -28.03 -13.51
C LEU A 106 -14.39 -27.45 -14.91
N ARG A 107 -14.28 -28.31 -15.93
CA ARG A 107 -14.18 -27.87 -17.33
C ARG A 107 -15.44 -27.14 -17.79
N LYS A 108 -16.63 -27.61 -17.41
CA LYS A 108 -17.89 -26.92 -17.71
C LYS A 108 -17.95 -25.56 -17.04
N LEU A 109 -17.62 -25.48 -15.74
CA LEU A 109 -17.55 -24.23 -15.00
C LEU A 109 -16.54 -23.25 -15.59
N LYS A 110 -15.35 -23.74 -15.99
CA LYS A 110 -14.35 -22.91 -16.68
C LYS A 110 -14.89 -22.37 -18.00
N GLY A 111 -15.60 -23.18 -18.78
CA GLY A 111 -16.24 -22.74 -20.02
C GLY A 111 -17.32 -21.68 -19.80
N GLU A 112 -18.16 -21.81 -18.77
CA GLU A 112 -19.15 -20.79 -18.38
C GLU A 112 -18.47 -19.50 -17.92
N PHE A 113 -17.41 -19.62 -17.13
CA PHE A 113 -16.62 -18.50 -16.66
C PHE A 113 -15.92 -17.74 -17.81
N ASP A 114 -15.36 -18.47 -18.79
CA ASP A 114 -14.71 -17.87 -19.95
C ASP A 114 -15.72 -17.15 -20.86
N LYS A 115 -16.95 -17.66 -20.99
CA LYS A 115 -18.04 -16.94 -21.68
C LYS A 115 -18.41 -15.64 -20.98
N LEU A 116 -18.58 -15.70 -19.67
CA LEU A 116 -18.91 -14.54 -18.83
C LEU A 116 -17.78 -13.49 -18.87
N LYS A 117 -16.52 -13.94 -18.92
CA LYS A 117 -15.35 -13.08 -19.18
C LYS A 117 -15.40 -12.42 -20.57
N GLY A 118 -15.86 -13.13 -21.60
CA GLY A 118 -16.02 -12.59 -22.95
C GLY A 118 -17.10 -11.50 -23.02
N GLU A 119 -18.24 -11.73 -22.38
CA GLU A 119 -19.35 -10.78 -22.31
C GLU A 119 -18.99 -9.51 -21.53
N LEU A 120 -18.30 -9.64 -20.40
CA LEU A 120 -17.82 -8.50 -19.61
C LEU A 120 -16.60 -7.79 -20.22
N GLY A 121 -15.77 -8.51 -20.99
CA GLY A 121 -14.53 -7.99 -21.58
C GLY A 121 -14.74 -6.77 -22.47
N LEU A 122 -15.86 -6.74 -23.20
CA LEU A 122 -16.20 -5.62 -24.09
C LEU A 122 -16.62 -4.34 -23.33
N GLU A 123 -17.12 -4.46 -22.10
CA GLU A 123 -17.47 -3.32 -21.26
C GLU A 123 -16.27 -2.84 -20.42
N ILE A 124 -15.38 -3.76 -20.01
CA ILE A 124 -14.18 -3.47 -19.21
C ILE A 124 -13.22 -2.53 -19.95
N ASP A 125 -12.95 -2.76 -21.22
CA ASP A 125 -11.98 -1.96 -21.97
C ASP A 125 -12.47 -0.52 -22.17
N ASN A 126 -13.77 -0.33 -22.36
CA ASN A 126 -14.39 0.99 -22.42
C ASN A 126 -14.32 1.72 -21.08
N VAL A 127 -14.66 1.05 -19.98
CA VAL A 127 -14.58 1.63 -18.62
C VAL A 127 -13.13 1.95 -18.23
N LYS A 128 -12.15 1.15 -18.68
CA LYS A 128 -10.73 1.38 -18.43
C LYS A 128 -10.20 2.61 -19.16
N GLU A 129 -10.62 2.84 -20.39
CA GLU A 129 -10.27 4.07 -21.13
C GLU A 129 -10.95 5.30 -20.51
N GLU A 130 -12.21 5.21 -20.11
CA GLU A 130 -12.91 6.29 -19.38
C GLU A 130 -12.23 6.62 -18.03
N LEU A 131 -11.76 5.61 -17.30
CA LEU A 131 -11.00 5.80 -16.05
C LEU A 131 -9.63 6.45 -16.28
N LYS A 132 -8.92 6.09 -17.36
CA LYS A 132 -7.65 6.74 -17.71
C LYS A 132 -7.86 8.21 -18.10
N GLU A 133 -8.93 8.52 -18.81
CA GLU A 133 -9.28 9.92 -19.09
C GLU A 133 -9.55 10.69 -17.79
N LEU A 134 -10.29 10.10 -16.85
CA LEU A 134 -10.56 10.71 -15.55
C LEU A 134 -9.28 10.95 -14.74
N GLU A 135 -8.34 10.00 -14.74
CA GLU A 135 -7.04 10.18 -14.06
C GLU A 135 -6.23 11.33 -14.67
N ARG A 136 -6.31 11.53 -16.00
CA ARG A 136 -5.68 12.68 -16.67
C ARG A 136 -6.36 14.00 -16.29
N TYR A 137 -7.69 14.02 -16.18
CA TYR A 137 -8.42 15.22 -15.74
C TYR A 137 -8.14 15.57 -14.29
N GLU A 138 -7.98 14.58 -13.41
CA GLU A 138 -7.60 14.82 -12.01
C GLU A 138 -6.21 15.43 -11.92
N LYS A 139 -5.23 14.90 -12.68
CA LYS A 139 -3.88 15.48 -12.77
C LYS A 139 -3.90 16.91 -13.32
N LEU A 140 -4.65 17.15 -14.39
CA LEU A 140 -4.80 18.49 -14.96
C LEU A 140 -5.43 19.47 -13.95
N LYS A 141 -6.43 19.03 -13.20
CA LYS A 141 -7.05 19.84 -12.15
C LYS A 141 -6.03 20.20 -11.07
N THR A 142 -5.27 19.22 -10.58
CA THR A 142 -4.23 19.46 -9.57
C THR A 142 -3.15 20.43 -10.05
N ASP A 143 -2.75 20.36 -11.32
CA ASP A 143 -1.75 21.26 -11.90
C ASP A 143 -2.30 22.69 -12.04
N ILE A 144 -3.55 22.84 -12.48
CA ILE A 144 -4.24 24.14 -12.57
C ILE A 144 -4.40 24.76 -11.19
N ASP A 145 -4.82 23.98 -10.19
CA ASP A 145 -4.98 24.46 -8.80
C ASP A 145 -3.63 24.93 -8.23
N ALA A 146 -2.55 24.20 -8.49
CA ALA A 146 -1.19 24.60 -8.10
C ALA A 146 -0.75 25.90 -8.79
N GLN A 147 -0.96 26.03 -10.10
CA GLN A 147 -0.63 27.24 -10.86
C GLN A 147 -1.44 28.45 -10.38
N ALA A 148 -2.74 28.28 -10.14
CA ALA A 148 -3.60 29.33 -9.61
C ALA A 148 -3.13 29.81 -8.24
N LEU A 149 -2.66 28.89 -7.39
CA LEU A 149 -2.15 29.22 -6.06
C LEU A 149 -0.82 30.00 -6.13
N ILE A 150 0.08 29.61 -7.03
CA ILE A 150 1.33 30.34 -7.31
C ILE A 150 1.02 31.75 -7.83
N GLN A 151 0.17 31.87 -8.84
CA GLN A 151 -0.18 33.16 -9.44
C GLN A 151 -0.85 34.09 -8.41
N LYS A 152 -1.73 33.55 -7.55
CA LYS A 152 -2.35 34.31 -6.46
C LYS A 152 -1.32 34.80 -5.45
N LYS A 153 -0.33 33.97 -5.12
CA LYS A 153 0.76 34.34 -4.20
C LYS A 153 1.61 35.46 -4.80
N GLU A 154 2.06 35.34 -6.04
CA GLU A 154 2.85 36.37 -6.74
C GLU A 154 2.09 37.71 -6.86
N THR A 155 0.79 37.65 -7.16
CA THR A 155 -0.05 38.85 -7.26
C THR A 155 -0.21 39.53 -5.91
N ASN A 156 -0.40 38.76 -4.84
CA ASN A 156 -0.48 39.29 -3.48
C ASN A 156 0.83 39.93 -3.03
N GLU A 157 1.99 39.31 -3.31
CA GLU A 157 3.30 39.88 -3.00
C GLU A 157 3.53 41.21 -3.71
N ARG A 158 3.20 41.29 -5.01
CA ARG A 158 3.26 42.56 -5.76
C ARG A 158 2.32 43.63 -5.19
N PHE A 159 1.12 43.22 -4.79
CA PHE A 159 0.14 44.12 -4.19
C PHE A 159 0.60 44.67 -2.83
N GLU A 160 1.19 43.84 -1.98
CA GLU A 160 1.79 44.26 -0.71
C GLU A 160 2.94 45.25 -0.92
N ASP A 161 3.80 45.01 -1.90
CA ASP A 161 4.92 45.90 -2.20
C ASP A 161 4.46 47.27 -2.73
N LEU A 162 3.43 47.28 -3.59
CA LEU A 162 2.81 48.53 -4.06
C LEU A 162 2.14 49.29 -2.90
N ASN A 163 1.41 48.60 -2.03
CA ASN A 163 0.81 49.23 -0.85
C ASN A 163 1.87 49.83 0.08
N LYS A 164 3.00 49.15 0.30
CA LYS A 164 4.12 49.69 1.07
C LYS A 164 4.75 50.92 0.42
N LYS A 165 4.77 51.01 -0.92
CA LYS A 165 5.25 52.22 -1.63
C LYS A 165 4.26 53.36 -1.46
N ILE A 166 2.96 53.11 -1.69
CA ILE A 166 1.90 54.12 -1.52
C ILE A 166 1.89 54.68 -0.10
N GLN A 167 1.98 53.82 0.93
CA GLN A 167 2.02 54.26 2.32
C GLN A 167 3.25 55.12 2.64
N ARG A 168 4.41 54.80 2.05
CA ARG A 168 5.62 55.61 2.21
C ARG A 168 5.48 56.99 1.59
N GLU A 169 4.93 57.06 0.37
CA GLU A 169 4.69 58.34 -0.32
C GLU A 169 3.60 59.17 0.39
N GLN A 170 2.55 58.54 0.91
CA GLN A 170 1.52 59.22 1.71
C GLN A 170 2.10 59.84 2.99
N ARG A 171 3.00 59.14 3.70
CA ARG A 171 3.68 59.70 4.89
C ARG A 171 4.56 60.89 4.53
N ARG A 172 5.36 60.77 3.46
CA ARG A 172 6.19 61.89 2.96
C ARG A 172 5.34 63.10 2.61
N TYR A 173 4.20 62.89 1.98
CA TYR A 173 3.27 63.96 1.66
C TYR A 173 2.70 64.63 2.92
N GLN A 174 2.34 63.86 3.94
CA GLN A 174 1.87 64.40 5.23
C GLN A 174 2.95 65.19 5.98
N GLU A 175 4.18 64.68 6.01
CA GLU A 175 5.34 65.37 6.59
C GLU A 175 5.56 66.73 5.89
N LEU A 176 5.51 66.75 4.56
CA LEU A 176 5.67 67.97 3.78
C LEU A 176 4.55 69.00 4.05
N LEU A 177 3.30 68.55 4.20
CA LEU A 177 2.20 69.44 4.56
C LEU A 177 2.37 70.06 5.93
N GLU A 178 2.89 69.30 6.90
CA GLU A 178 3.17 69.84 8.23
C GLU A 178 4.33 70.84 8.19
N ASP A 179 5.40 70.55 7.43
CA ASP A 179 6.52 71.48 7.24
C ASP A 179 6.05 72.80 6.62
N ILE A 180 5.21 72.74 5.57
CA ILE A 180 4.61 73.94 4.95
C ILE A 180 3.81 74.72 6.00
N ARG A 181 2.99 74.05 6.80
CA ARG A 181 2.17 74.69 7.82
C ARG A 181 3.00 75.37 8.91
N GLN A 182 4.06 74.72 9.37
CA GLN A 182 4.97 75.31 10.37
C GLN A 182 5.69 76.53 9.81
N GLU A 183 6.09 76.48 8.54
CA GLU A 183 6.76 77.61 7.88
C GLU A 183 5.79 78.78 7.61
N GLU A 184 4.53 78.50 7.26
CA GLU A 184 3.47 79.53 7.15
C GLU A 184 3.23 80.22 8.51
N ILE A 185 3.19 79.47 9.61
CA ILE A 185 3.06 80.04 10.97
C ILE A 185 4.26 80.94 11.31
N ARG A 186 5.48 80.53 10.94
CA ARG A 186 6.69 81.36 11.14
C ARG A 186 6.61 82.64 10.33
N LEU A 187 6.28 82.53 9.06
CA LEU A 187 6.12 83.67 8.17
C LEU A 187 5.08 84.68 8.68
N ASP A 188 3.96 84.20 9.22
CA ASP A 188 2.94 85.08 9.80
C ASP A 188 3.42 85.80 11.06
N LYS A 189 4.23 85.14 11.90
CA LYS A 189 4.90 85.79 13.05
C LYS A 189 5.86 86.85 12.57
N ASP A 190 6.74 86.51 11.62
CA ASP A 190 7.73 87.44 11.07
C ASP A 190 7.05 88.66 10.43
N LYS A 191 5.91 88.46 9.72
CA LYS A 191 5.07 89.56 9.21
C LYS A 191 4.49 90.42 10.32
N SER A 192 3.97 89.81 11.38
CA SER A 192 3.40 90.56 12.51
C SER A 192 4.46 91.36 13.28
N GLU A 193 5.67 90.81 13.41
CA GLU A 193 6.82 91.48 13.99
C GLU A 193 7.28 92.63 13.08
N ALA A 194 7.37 92.42 11.76
CA ALA A 194 7.69 93.46 10.80
C ALA A 194 6.69 94.63 10.85
N ILE A 195 5.38 94.34 10.94
CA ILE A 195 4.34 95.37 11.10
C ILE A 195 4.50 96.10 12.44
N SER A 196 4.76 95.38 13.54
CA SER A 196 4.97 96.00 14.85
C SER A 196 6.24 96.87 14.87
N ILE A 197 7.29 96.44 14.16
CA ILE A 197 8.51 97.22 13.93
C ILE A 197 8.20 98.44 13.09
N GLU A 198 7.38 98.35 12.04
CA GLU A 198 6.97 99.49 11.18
C GLU A 198 6.12 100.52 11.96
N GLU A 199 5.17 100.05 12.77
CA GLU A 199 4.38 100.90 13.66
C GLU A 199 5.28 101.56 14.72
N GLY A 200 6.18 100.78 15.31
CA GLY A 200 7.23 101.25 16.23
C GLY A 200 8.16 102.25 15.55
N GLU A 201 8.51 102.03 14.29
CA GLU A 201 9.32 102.89 13.44
C GLU A 201 8.56 104.19 13.15
N SER A 202 7.24 104.18 13.00
CA SER A 202 6.43 105.40 12.83
C SER A 202 6.43 106.27 14.11
N ILE A 203 6.36 105.63 15.28
CA ILE A 203 6.42 106.28 16.60
C ILE A 203 7.84 106.78 16.85
N LEU A 204 8.85 105.99 16.49
CA LEU A 204 10.25 106.31 16.58
C LEU A 204 10.67 107.36 15.56
N LYS A 205 10.13 107.43 14.34
CA LYS A 205 10.35 108.48 13.31
C LYS A 205 10.04 109.88 13.87
N ARG A 206 9.03 110.00 14.73
CA ARG A 206 8.77 111.24 15.49
C ARG A 206 9.85 111.57 16.52
N ARG A 207 10.52 110.55 17.08
CA ARG A 207 11.69 110.68 17.98
C ARG A 207 13.04 110.77 17.21
N LEU A 208 13.14 110.22 16.00
CA LEU A 208 14.31 109.98 15.14
C LEU A 208 14.72 111.18 14.27
N ALA A 209 13.99 112.29 14.34
CA ALA A 209 14.59 113.59 14.08
C ALA A 209 15.85 113.82 14.95
N GLY A 210 15.95 113.16 16.13
CA GLY A 210 17.11 113.21 17.02
C GLY A 210 18.13 112.05 16.94
N LEU A 211 17.86 110.95 16.24
CA LEU A 211 18.70 109.72 16.27
C LEU A 211 19.28 109.32 14.89
N LYS A 212 19.50 110.30 14.00
CA LYS A 212 20.01 110.08 12.62
C LYS A 212 21.33 109.31 12.49
N LEU A 213 22.16 109.25 13.52
CA LEU A 213 23.46 108.53 13.50
C LEU A 213 23.32 107.03 13.76
N THR A 214 22.30 106.62 14.50
CA THR A 214 22.04 105.20 14.82
C THR A 214 21.33 104.50 13.65
N ILE A 215 20.69 105.28 12.76
CA ILE A 215 19.97 104.84 11.55
C ILE A 215 20.84 103.97 10.64
N LYS A 216 22.11 104.33 10.41
CA LYS A 216 22.95 103.63 9.42
C LYS A 216 23.22 102.15 9.76
N LYS A 217 23.18 101.76 11.04
CA LYS A 217 23.36 100.36 11.48
C LYS A 217 22.05 99.56 11.54
N LEU A 218 20.90 100.24 11.55
CA LEU A 218 19.57 99.63 11.45
C LEU A 218 19.15 99.48 9.99
N GLU A 219 19.62 100.40 9.14
CA GLU A 219 19.79 100.30 7.66
C GLU A 219 20.04 98.86 7.21
N GLU A 220 21.23 98.38 7.60
CA GLU A 220 21.77 97.06 7.24
C GLU A 220 20.95 95.91 7.84
N LYS A 221 20.39 96.05 9.05
CA LYS A 221 19.58 94.98 9.68
C LYS A 221 18.19 94.80 9.07
N ILE A 222 17.55 95.88 8.64
CA ILE A 222 16.24 95.82 7.96
C ILE A 222 16.40 95.21 6.56
N GLU A 223 17.52 95.50 5.89
CA GLU A 223 17.87 94.87 4.61
C GLU A 223 18.13 93.36 4.79
N ASP A 224 18.87 92.96 5.84
CA ASP A 224 19.10 91.56 6.20
C ASP A 224 17.78 90.81 6.52
N GLU A 225 16.86 91.41 7.29
CA GLU A 225 15.54 90.77 7.60
C GLU A 225 14.63 90.69 6.37
N GLY A 226 14.66 91.70 5.49
CA GLY A 226 13.96 91.66 4.20
C GLY A 226 14.49 90.56 3.28
N GLU A 227 15.80 90.30 3.29
CA GLU A 227 16.38 89.17 2.57
C GLU A 227 15.96 87.82 3.16
N ILE A 228 15.85 87.70 4.49
CA ILE A 228 15.39 86.47 5.16
C ILE A 228 13.95 86.14 4.74
N ILE A 229 13.03 87.11 4.80
CA ILE A 229 11.62 86.91 4.40
C ILE A 229 11.54 86.46 2.93
N LYS A 230 12.27 87.14 2.05
CA LYS A 230 12.31 86.81 0.62
C LYS A 230 12.88 85.41 0.35
N ASN A 231 13.81 84.94 1.17
CA ASN A 231 14.37 83.60 1.07
C ASN A 231 13.38 82.54 1.58
N SER A 232 12.64 82.83 2.66
CA SER A 232 11.58 81.94 3.18
C SER A 232 10.40 81.82 2.21
N GLU A 233 9.96 82.92 1.59
CA GLU A 233 8.91 82.88 0.55
C GLU A 233 9.32 82.01 -0.64
N LYS A 234 10.55 82.19 -1.15
CA LYS A 234 11.10 81.34 -2.21
C LYS A 234 11.21 79.86 -1.80
N HIS A 235 11.47 79.59 -0.52
CA HIS A 235 11.54 78.22 -0.03
C HIS A 235 10.15 77.57 0.01
N ILE A 236 9.15 78.28 0.50
CA ILE A 236 7.74 77.84 0.49
C ILE A 236 7.28 77.55 -0.94
N ASP A 237 7.60 78.41 -1.91
CA ASP A 237 7.23 78.19 -3.30
C ASP A 237 7.86 76.90 -3.87
N ARG A 238 9.13 76.63 -3.56
CA ARG A 238 9.79 75.36 -3.94
C ARG A 238 9.12 74.15 -3.29
N LEU A 239 8.73 74.25 -2.01
CA LEU A 239 8.02 73.17 -1.32
C LEU A 239 6.65 72.92 -1.94
N LYS A 240 5.93 73.97 -2.36
CA LYS A 240 4.64 73.87 -3.07
C LYS A 240 4.80 73.21 -4.44
N GLU A 241 5.83 73.58 -5.20
CA GLU A 241 6.15 72.92 -6.47
C GLU A 241 6.50 71.44 -6.27
N PHE A 242 7.29 71.12 -5.25
CA PHE A 242 7.63 69.74 -4.92
C PHE A 242 6.39 68.93 -4.51
N ALA A 243 5.51 69.50 -3.68
CA ALA A 243 4.25 68.86 -3.29
C ALA A 243 3.38 68.49 -4.50
N ARG A 244 3.22 69.42 -5.46
CA ARG A 244 2.50 69.15 -6.72
C ARG A 244 3.13 68.03 -7.52
N SER A 245 4.47 68.01 -7.62
CA SER A 245 5.18 66.95 -8.35
C SER A 245 5.01 65.55 -7.71
N VAL A 246 4.88 65.49 -6.38
CA VAL A 246 4.62 64.24 -5.64
C VAL A 246 3.16 63.80 -5.85
N GLU A 247 2.21 64.74 -5.78
CA GLU A 247 0.79 64.48 -6.04
C GLU A 247 0.56 63.92 -7.46
N GLU A 248 1.19 64.54 -8.48
CA GLU A 248 1.13 64.06 -9.86
C GLU A 248 1.72 62.66 -10.03
N LYS A 249 2.83 62.34 -9.35
CA LYS A 249 3.41 60.98 -9.36
C LYS A 249 2.48 59.96 -8.70
N VAL A 250 1.87 60.32 -7.56
CA VAL A 250 0.93 59.43 -6.87
C VAL A 250 -0.31 59.16 -7.72
N GLU A 251 -0.84 60.15 -8.43
CA GLU A 251 -1.96 59.90 -9.34
C GLU A 251 -1.56 59.12 -10.58
N LYS A 252 -0.37 59.35 -11.14
CA LYS A 252 0.14 58.52 -12.23
C LYS A 252 0.31 57.06 -11.81
N ASP A 253 0.88 56.80 -10.64
CA ASP A 253 1.02 55.44 -10.10
C ASP A 253 -0.35 54.79 -9.84
N LYS A 254 -1.35 55.56 -9.38
CA LYS A 254 -2.74 55.07 -9.25
C LYS A 254 -3.37 54.75 -10.60
N GLU A 255 -3.15 55.57 -11.61
CA GLU A 255 -3.62 55.33 -12.98
C GLU A 255 -2.95 54.11 -13.62
N GLU A 256 -1.68 53.84 -13.33
CA GLU A 256 -0.98 52.62 -13.78
C GLU A 256 -1.48 51.36 -13.05
N ILE A 257 -1.92 51.47 -11.79
CA ILE A 257 -2.47 50.36 -11.00
C ILE A 257 -3.90 50.00 -11.41
N ARG A 258 -4.73 50.98 -11.81
CA ARG A 258 -6.12 50.74 -12.23
C ARG A 258 -6.28 49.65 -13.31
N PRO A 259 -5.54 49.66 -14.44
CA PRO A 259 -5.66 48.62 -15.45
C PRO A 259 -5.19 47.26 -14.94
N LEU A 260 -4.22 47.19 -14.02
CA LEU A 260 -3.78 45.95 -13.38
C LEU A 260 -4.85 45.36 -12.45
N ILE A 261 -5.59 46.21 -11.72
CA ILE A 261 -6.74 45.79 -10.90
C ILE A 261 -7.86 45.26 -11.81
N GLU A 262 -8.16 45.95 -12.90
CA GLU A 262 -9.17 45.50 -13.86
C GLU A 262 -8.77 44.23 -14.60
N GLU A 263 -7.50 44.09 -14.96
CA GLU A 263 -6.95 42.89 -15.59
C GLU A 263 -6.94 41.70 -14.62
N SER A 264 -6.56 41.92 -13.36
CA SER A 264 -6.65 40.91 -12.30
C SER A 264 -8.09 40.45 -12.09
N LYS A 265 -9.07 41.37 -12.05
CA LYS A 265 -10.49 41.02 -11.95
C LYS A 265 -10.98 40.24 -13.18
N LYS A 266 -10.59 40.64 -14.39
CA LYS A 266 -10.92 39.90 -15.62
C LYS A 266 -10.30 38.51 -15.64
N GLN A 267 -9.07 38.35 -15.14
CA GLN A 267 -8.43 37.04 -15.03
C GLN A 267 -9.12 36.18 -13.97
N GLU A 268 -9.50 36.76 -12.82
CA GLU A 268 -10.25 36.06 -11.77
C GLU A 268 -11.64 35.64 -12.25
N GLU A 269 -12.33 36.47 -13.03
CA GLU A 269 -13.59 36.14 -13.69
C GLU A 269 -13.42 35.04 -14.74
N LYS A 270 -12.35 35.07 -15.55
CA LYS A 270 -12.02 34.01 -16.52
C LYS A 270 -11.69 32.69 -15.82
N ILE A 271 -10.90 32.72 -14.76
CA ILE A 271 -10.57 31.53 -13.94
C ILE A 271 -11.86 31.01 -13.30
N SER A 272 -12.70 31.87 -12.74
CA SER A 272 -13.99 31.48 -12.15
C SER A 272 -14.99 30.95 -13.18
N ALA A 273 -14.95 31.43 -14.41
CA ALA A 273 -15.76 30.92 -15.52
C ALA A 273 -15.25 29.56 -15.99
N LEU A 274 -13.94 29.40 -16.19
CA LEU A 274 -13.31 28.11 -16.51
C LEU A 274 -13.52 27.08 -15.40
N GLN A 275 -13.38 27.47 -14.13
CA GLN A 275 -13.70 26.61 -12.99
C GLN A 275 -15.18 26.22 -12.98
N ARG A 276 -16.10 27.14 -13.28
CA ARG A 276 -17.53 26.82 -13.39
C ARG A 276 -17.83 25.89 -14.56
N ASP A 277 -17.21 26.08 -15.71
CA ASP A 277 -17.39 25.20 -16.87
C ASP A 277 -16.76 23.81 -16.63
N ILE A 278 -15.59 23.74 -16.00
CA ILE A 278 -14.98 22.47 -15.57
C ILE A 278 -15.85 21.80 -14.51
N ILE A 279 -16.32 22.52 -13.49
CA ILE A 279 -17.23 21.98 -12.47
C ILE A 279 -18.54 21.52 -13.09
N LYS A 280 -19.08 22.24 -14.09
CA LYS A 280 -20.31 21.85 -14.79
C LYS A 280 -20.09 20.61 -15.65
N GLN A 281 -18.97 20.51 -16.37
CA GLN A 281 -18.57 19.31 -17.11
C GLN A 281 -18.30 18.12 -16.17
N VAL A 282 -17.67 18.37 -15.02
CA VAL A 282 -17.42 17.38 -13.97
C VAL A 282 -18.73 16.94 -13.33
N LEU A 283 -19.68 17.84 -13.03
CA LEU A 283 -20.98 17.52 -12.42
C LEU A 283 -21.93 16.82 -13.39
N ASP A 284 -21.94 17.20 -14.68
CA ASP A 284 -22.73 16.52 -15.71
C ASP A 284 -22.15 15.13 -16.02
N ARG A 285 -20.82 14.95 -15.91
CA ARG A 285 -20.19 13.62 -15.92
C ARG A 285 -20.38 12.88 -14.59
N GLU A 286 -20.36 13.55 -13.44
CA GLU A 286 -20.56 12.95 -12.11
C GLU A 286 -21.98 12.43 -11.92
N LYS A 287 -22.99 13.10 -12.50
CA LYS A 287 -24.37 12.59 -12.59
C LYS A 287 -24.48 11.35 -13.48
N LYS A 288 -23.68 11.24 -14.55
CA LYS A 288 -23.53 9.99 -15.32
C LYS A 288 -22.71 8.93 -14.56
N LEU A 289 -21.81 9.35 -13.65
CA LEU A 289 -20.89 8.50 -12.89
C LEU A 289 -21.39 8.08 -11.49
N LYS A 290 -22.52 8.58 -10.96
CA LYS A 290 -23.12 8.00 -9.74
C LYS A 290 -23.46 6.53 -9.92
N ASN A 291 -23.88 6.15 -11.12
CA ASN A 291 -23.99 4.74 -11.52
C ASN A 291 -22.61 4.09 -11.71
N ALA A 292 -21.62 4.81 -12.22
CA ALA A 292 -20.27 4.28 -12.45
C ALA A 292 -19.44 4.02 -11.19
N ARG A 293 -19.61 4.77 -10.08
CA ARG A 293 -18.94 4.49 -8.79
C ARG A 293 -19.52 3.25 -8.13
N GLU A 294 -20.83 3.04 -8.18
CA GLU A 294 -21.45 1.78 -7.75
C GLU A 294 -21.01 0.61 -8.64
N ILE A 295 -20.95 0.83 -9.95
CA ILE A 295 -20.43 -0.15 -10.90
C ILE A 295 -18.95 -0.44 -10.61
N SER A 296 -18.12 0.56 -10.32
CA SER A 296 -16.68 0.41 -10.03
C SER A 296 -16.43 -0.39 -8.75
N ASN A 297 -17.21 -0.19 -7.70
CA ASN A 297 -17.10 -0.99 -6.47
C ASN A 297 -17.57 -2.42 -6.70
N LYS A 298 -18.70 -2.62 -7.39
CA LYS A 298 -19.15 -3.94 -7.84
C LYS A 298 -18.14 -4.62 -8.76
N PHE A 299 -17.44 -3.85 -9.59
CA PHE A 299 -16.38 -4.33 -10.47
C PHE A 299 -15.17 -4.77 -9.69
N LYS A 300 -14.73 -3.98 -8.70
CA LYS A 300 -13.60 -4.31 -7.86
C LYS A 300 -13.87 -5.58 -7.08
N GLU A 301 -15.05 -5.69 -6.46
CA GLU A 301 -15.50 -6.93 -5.82
C GLU A 301 -15.58 -8.10 -6.80
N PHE A 302 -16.04 -7.89 -8.02
CA PHE A 302 -16.08 -8.91 -9.06
C PHE A 302 -14.66 -9.37 -9.45
N PHE A 303 -13.71 -8.45 -9.61
CA PHE A 303 -12.32 -8.75 -9.95
C PHE A 303 -11.60 -9.49 -8.82
N ASP A 304 -11.79 -9.08 -7.57
CA ASP A 304 -11.22 -9.75 -6.41
C ASP A 304 -11.79 -11.17 -6.29
N LYS A 305 -13.12 -11.33 -6.45
CA LYS A 305 -13.76 -12.66 -6.50
C LYS A 305 -13.24 -13.50 -7.67
N LYS A 306 -13.03 -12.89 -8.84
CA LYS A 306 -12.49 -13.55 -10.04
C LYS A 306 -11.06 -14.03 -9.84
N LEU A 307 -10.21 -13.23 -9.23
CA LEU A 307 -8.81 -13.60 -8.95
C LEU A 307 -8.76 -14.79 -7.99
N VAL A 308 -9.51 -14.71 -6.88
CA VAL A 308 -9.62 -15.81 -5.91
C VAL A 308 -10.19 -17.07 -6.55
N THR A 309 -11.18 -16.95 -7.44
CA THR A 309 -11.77 -18.09 -8.15
C THR A 309 -10.77 -18.73 -9.12
N LEU A 310 -9.97 -17.93 -9.84
CA LEU A 310 -8.94 -18.43 -10.75
C LEU A 310 -7.82 -19.15 -10.00
N GLU A 311 -7.30 -18.55 -8.94
CA GLU A 311 -6.27 -19.17 -8.09
C GLU A 311 -6.75 -20.50 -7.51
N LEU A 312 -8.01 -20.56 -7.07
CA LEU A 312 -8.60 -21.78 -6.53
C LEU A 312 -8.80 -22.85 -7.62
N VAL A 313 -9.22 -22.47 -8.83
CA VAL A 313 -9.33 -23.40 -9.97
C VAL A 313 -7.98 -23.97 -10.35
N ASP A 314 -6.92 -23.16 -10.41
CA ASP A 314 -5.58 -23.61 -10.75
C ASP A 314 -5.02 -24.53 -9.67
N LYS A 315 -5.23 -24.20 -8.39
CA LYS A 315 -4.87 -25.06 -7.27
C LYS A 315 -5.58 -26.41 -7.33
N ILE A 316 -6.90 -26.42 -7.53
CA ILE A 316 -7.68 -27.66 -7.63
C ILE A 316 -7.21 -28.50 -8.83
N ASN A 317 -6.88 -27.90 -9.97
CA ASN A 317 -6.33 -28.64 -11.11
C ASN A 317 -4.98 -29.30 -10.76
N LYS A 318 -4.09 -28.58 -10.07
CA LYS A 318 -2.80 -29.12 -9.65
C LYS A 318 -2.96 -30.26 -8.65
N ASP A 319 -3.81 -30.08 -7.64
CA ASP A 319 -4.07 -31.08 -6.60
C ASP A 319 -4.73 -32.32 -7.20
N ARG A 320 -5.62 -32.16 -8.20
CA ARG A 320 -6.16 -33.28 -9.00
C ARG A 320 -5.03 -34.06 -9.68
N ASP A 321 -4.17 -33.37 -10.42
CA ASP A 321 -3.12 -34.01 -11.22
C ASP A 321 -2.07 -34.71 -10.34
N GLU A 322 -1.83 -34.22 -9.13
CA GLU A 322 -1.04 -34.90 -8.11
C GLU A 322 -1.75 -36.16 -7.58
N LEU A 323 -3.03 -36.04 -7.19
CA LEU A 323 -3.84 -37.17 -6.72
C LEU A 323 -3.96 -38.28 -7.76
N GLU A 324 -4.19 -37.94 -9.01
CA GLU A 324 -4.30 -38.88 -10.11
C GLU A 324 -2.98 -39.65 -10.30
N ARG A 325 -1.85 -38.94 -10.33
CA ARG A 325 -0.52 -39.57 -10.42
C ARG A 325 -0.24 -40.50 -9.25
N ASP A 326 -0.51 -40.06 -8.02
CA ASP A 326 -0.30 -40.86 -6.82
C ASP A 326 -1.16 -42.13 -6.84
N LEU A 327 -2.44 -42.02 -7.23
CA LEU A 327 -3.36 -43.15 -7.35
C LEU A 327 -2.91 -44.15 -8.43
N VAL A 328 -2.49 -43.67 -9.61
CA VAL A 328 -1.98 -44.51 -10.69
C VAL A 328 -0.70 -45.24 -10.27
N GLU A 329 0.22 -44.55 -9.59
CA GLU A 329 1.45 -45.16 -9.08
C GLU A 329 1.14 -46.26 -8.07
N ILE A 330 0.23 -46.00 -7.13
CA ILE A 330 -0.19 -46.97 -6.15
C ILE A 330 -0.88 -48.17 -6.81
N ILE A 331 -1.78 -47.97 -7.77
CA ILE A 331 -2.44 -49.07 -8.50
C ILE A 331 -1.39 -49.91 -9.24
N ARG A 332 -0.39 -49.27 -9.87
CA ARG A 332 0.71 -49.97 -10.54
C ARG A 332 1.53 -50.79 -9.55
N LYS A 333 1.87 -50.24 -8.38
CA LYS A 333 2.57 -50.95 -7.30
C LYS A 333 1.75 -52.15 -6.82
N ALA A 334 0.48 -51.93 -6.49
CA ALA A 334 -0.46 -52.98 -6.10
C ALA A 334 -0.54 -54.10 -7.14
N LYS A 335 -0.68 -53.77 -8.43
CA LYS A 335 -0.71 -54.75 -9.54
C LYS A 335 0.64 -55.48 -9.69
N SER A 336 1.78 -54.80 -9.57
CA SER A 336 3.11 -55.43 -9.67
C SER A 336 3.40 -56.47 -8.56
N PHE A 337 2.82 -56.30 -7.36
CA PHE A 337 2.95 -57.28 -6.27
C PHE A 337 2.36 -58.66 -6.56
N GLN A 338 1.53 -58.81 -7.59
CA GLN A 338 1.02 -60.13 -8.02
C GLN A 338 2.14 -61.04 -8.53
N LEU A 339 3.29 -60.47 -8.95
CA LEU A 339 4.40 -61.20 -9.52
C LEU A 339 5.44 -61.66 -8.47
N SER A 340 5.46 -61.06 -7.27
CA SER A 340 6.50 -61.30 -6.25
C SER A 340 6.01 -61.98 -4.96
N SER A 341 4.77 -62.49 -4.94
CA SER A 341 4.05 -62.97 -3.74
C SER A 341 4.64 -64.20 -3.02
N LYS A 342 5.85 -64.65 -3.38
CA LYS A 342 6.53 -65.81 -2.78
C LYS A 342 7.65 -65.46 -1.78
N SER A 343 7.94 -64.18 -1.52
CA SER A 343 9.02 -63.77 -0.62
C SER A 343 8.53 -63.23 0.73
N GLU A 344 9.32 -63.40 1.81
CA GLU A 344 9.07 -62.92 3.18
C GLU A 344 8.88 -61.40 3.35
N GLY A 345 8.94 -60.60 2.28
CA GLY A 345 8.78 -59.13 2.31
C GLY A 345 7.35 -58.58 2.13
N VAL A 346 6.34 -59.44 1.95
CA VAL A 346 4.97 -58.99 1.59
C VAL A 346 4.38 -58.05 2.66
N GLU A 347 4.56 -58.34 3.94
CA GLU A 347 3.94 -57.59 5.05
C GLU A 347 4.42 -56.12 5.13
N LYS A 348 5.73 -55.89 4.90
CA LYS A 348 6.31 -54.53 4.81
C LYS A 348 5.75 -53.75 3.62
N GLN A 349 5.51 -54.43 2.51
CA GLN A 349 4.97 -53.81 1.30
C GLN A 349 3.48 -53.46 1.44
N VAL A 350 2.72 -54.28 2.19
CA VAL A 350 1.31 -53.99 2.51
C VAL A 350 1.21 -52.73 3.38
N THR A 351 2.01 -52.67 4.44
CA THR A 351 2.00 -51.53 5.37
C THR A 351 2.43 -50.24 4.68
N GLU A 352 3.38 -50.28 3.74
CA GLU A 352 3.74 -49.13 2.91
C GLU A 352 2.58 -48.68 2.00
N LEU A 353 1.88 -49.61 1.35
CA LEU A 353 0.70 -49.31 0.53
C LEU A 353 -0.43 -48.70 1.35
N GLU A 354 -0.72 -49.25 2.53
CA GLU A 354 -1.74 -48.71 3.44
C GLU A 354 -1.39 -47.30 3.91
N LYS A 355 -0.12 -47.04 4.22
CA LYS A 355 0.35 -45.70 4.62
C LYS A 355 0.17 -44.68 3.49
N LYS A 356 0.64 -45.00 2.29
CA LYS A 356 0.49 -44.10 1.12
C LYS A 356 -0.97 -43.86 0.77
N PHE A 357 -1.81 -44.86 0.94
CA PHE A 357 -3.24 -44.68 0.72
C PHE A 357 -3.89 -43.77 1.74
N LYS A 358 -3.55 -43.88 3.02
CA LYS A 358 -4.00 -42.92 4.05
C LYS A 358 -3.56 -41.49 3.72
N GLU A 359 -2.37 -41.31 3.14
CA GLU A 359 -1.89 -40.01 2.68
C GLU A 359 -2.73 -39.48 1.50
N ILE A 360 -3.03 -40.33 0.51
CA ILE A 360 -3.93 -39.97 -0.60
C ILE A 360 -5.33 -39.62 -0.10
N ASP A 361 -5.90 -40.39 0.84
CA ASP A 361 -7.24 -40.15 1.38
C ASP A 361 -7.32 -38.78 2.09
N LYS A 362 -6.24 -38.39 2.79
CA LYS A 362 -6.11 -37.04 3.36
C LYS A 362 -6.05 -35.95 2.28
N LYS A 363 -5.20 -36.12 1.26
CA LYS A 363 -5.11 -35.18 0.14
C LYS A 363 -6.44 -35.03 -0.59
N LYS A 364 -7.18 -36.14 -0.77
CA LYS A 364 -8.52 -36.16 -1.34
C LYS A 364 -9.49 -35.33 -0.49
N GLY A 365 -9.46 -35.46 0.84
CA GLY A 365 -10.28 -34.65 1.73
C GLY A 365 -10.05 -33.15 1.55
N VAL A 366 -8.79 -32.71 1.47
CA VAL A 366 -8.44 -31.31 1.19
C VAL A 366 -8.99 -30.86 -0.16
N PHE A 367 -8.80 -31.68 -1.19
CA PHE A 367 -9.31 -31.41 -2.53
C PHE A 367 -10.85 -31.26 -2.57
N GLU A 368 -11.59 -32.13 -1.87
CA GLU A 368 -13.06 -32.03 -1.75
C GLU A 368 -13.50 -30.75 -1.02
N GLU A 369 -12.77 -30.31 0.00
CA GLU A 369 -13.03 -29.05 0.68
C GLU A 369 -12.80 -27.83 -0.23
N GLU A 370 -11.77 -27.85 -1.05
CA GLU A 370 -11.48 -26.80 -2.02
C GLU A 370 -12.54 -26.74 -3.12
N LEU A 371 -13.00 -27.89 -3.62
CA LEU A 371 -14.14 -27.96 -4.52
C LEU A 371 -15.41 -27.38 -3.90
N LYS A 372 -15.69 -27.66 -2.62
CA LYS A 372 -16.83 -27.07 -1.90
C LYS A 372 -16.69 -25.55 -1.78
N LYS A 373 -15.49 -25.05 -1.47
CA LYS A 373 -15.20 -23.61 -1.41
C LYS A 373 -15.44 -22.96 -2.77
N LEU A 374 -14.94 -23.55 -3.86
CA LEU A 374 -15.17 -23.07 -5.23
C LEU A 374 -16.66 -23.03 -5.56
N GLY A 375 -17.40 -24.10 -5.23
CA GLY A 375 -18.84 -24.16 -5.42
C GLY A 375 -19.61 -23.09 -4.62
N SER A 376 -19.12 -22.70 -3.44
CA SER A 376 -19.73 -21.65 -2.63
C SER A 376 -19.47 -20.24 -3.17
N LEU A 377 -18.30 -20.00 -3.75
CA LEU A 377 -17.96 -18.73 -4.41
C LEU A 377 -18.82 -18.50 -5.64
N LEU A 378 -19.05 -19.56 -6.42
CA LEU A 378 -19.85 -19.51 -7.65
C LEU A 378 -21.36 -19.44 -7.41
N LYS A 379 -21.87 -19.85 -6.24
CA LYS A 379 -23.30 -19.73 -5.88
C LYS A 379 -23.67 -18.36 -5.30
N LYS A 380 -22.69 -17.58 -4.85
CA LYS A 380 -22.88 -16.25 -4.24
C LYS A 380 -22.71 -15.10 -5.24
N SER A 381 -22.19 -15.38 -6.42
CA SER A 381 -22.30 -14.56 -7.63
C SER A 381 -23.62 -14.84 -8.33
#